data_AF-A0A3D0H7H9-F1
#
_entry.id   AF-A0A3D0H7H9-F1
#
_cell.length_a   1.000
_cell.length_b   1.000
_cell.length_c   1.000
_cell.angle_alpha   90.00
_cell.angle_beta   90.00
_cell.angle_gamma   90.00
#
_symmetry.space_group_name_H-M   'P 1'
#
loop_
_entity.id
_entity.type
_entity.pdbx_description
1 polymer ?
#
loop_
_entity_poly.entity_id
_entity_poly.type
_entity_poly.pdbx_seq_one_letter_code
_entity_poly.pdbx_strand_id
1 'polypeptide(L)' 'IGGMFLKQFVPDEIPWVHLDIAGPAWADKDLPIIPKGGTGFGVRLLAELAMRWTELKIE' A
#
# COMPACT_ATOMS: atom_id res chain seq x y z
N ILE A 1 -0.47 -13.93 -8.82
CA ILE A 1 -0.77 -15.14 -8.01
C ILE A 1 -0.74 -14.85 -6.51
N GLY A 2 0.31 -14.20 -5.97
CA GLY A 2 0.44 -13.91 -4.53
C GLY A 2 -0.82 -13.35 -3.86
N GLY A 3 -1.36 -12.23 -4.34
CA GLY A 3 -2.60 -11.68 -3.79
C GLY A 3 -3.82 -12.62 -3.86
N MET A 4 -3.95 -13.43 -4.91
CA MET A 4 -5.07 -14.39 -5.02
C MET A 4 -4.98 -15.51 -3.99
N PHE A 5 -3.76 -15.96 -3.68
CA PHE A 5 -3.50 -16.93 -2.61
C PHE A 5 -3.87 -16.35 -1.25
N LEU A 6 -3.45 -15.10 -0.96
CA LEU A 6 -3.77 -14.43 0.29
C LEU A 6 -5.28 -14.24 0.47
N LYS A 7 -6.02 -13.95 -0.61
CA LYS A 7 -7.48 -13.79 -0.57
C LYS A 7 -8.20 -15.02 -0.02
N GLN A 8 -7.66 -16.23 -0.19
CA GLN A 8 -8.30 -17.47 0.28
C GLN A 8 -8.45 -17.53 1.81
N PHE A 9 -7.74 -16.68 2.55
CA PHE A 9 -7.77 -16.62 4.01
C PHE A 9 -8.62 -15.46 4.56
N VAL A 10 -9.30 -14.72 3.68
CA VAL A 10 -10.11 -13.56 4.05
C VAL A 10 -11.59 -13.94 3.87
N PRO A 11 -12.43 -13.84 4.92
CA PRO A 11 -13.87 -14.02 4.82
C PRO A 11 -14.51 -13.04 3.81
N ASP A 12 -15.55 -13.49 3.11
CA ASP A 12 -16.17 -12.74 2.01
C ASP A 12 -16.80 -11.41 2.47
N GLU A 13 -17.23 -11.32 3.72
CA GLU A 13 -17.83 -10.12 4.30
C GLU A 13 -16.82 -9.04 4.70
N ILE A 14 -15.51 -9.33 4.63
CA ILE A 14 -14.46 -8.38 5.01
C ILE A 14 -13.97 -7.62 3.77
N PRO A 15 -14.20 -6.30 3.66
CA PRO A 15 -13.60 -5.49 2.61
C PRO A 15 -12.07 -5.58 2.70
N TRP A 16 -11.42 -6.03 1.63
CA TRP A 16 -10.01 -6.36 1.67
C TRP A 16 -9.26 -5.92 0.42
N VAL A 17 -8.04 -5.43 0.65
CA VAL A 17 -7.07 -5.07 -0.38
C VAL A 17 -5.70 -5.60 0.00
N HIS A 18 -4.97 -6.09 -1.00
CA HIS A 18 -3.54 -6.40 -0.89
C HIS A 18 -2.75 -5.47 -1.79
N LEU A 19 -1.80 -4.75 -1.20
CA LEU A 19 -0.87 -3.87 -1.91
C LEU A 19 0.52 -4.52 -1.89
N ASP A 20 0.93 -5.06 -3.03
CA ASP A 20 2.30 -5.56 -3.22
C ASP A 20 3.22 -4.39 -3.57
N ILE A 21 4.19 -4.10 -2.70
CA ILE A 21 5.11 -2.98 -2.83
C ILE A 21 6.55 -3.42 -3.08
N ALA A 22 6.81 -4.70 -3.38
CA ALA A 22 8.18 -5.22 -3.54
C ALA A 22 9.01 -4.41 -4.55
N GLY A 23 8.39 -4.01 -5.67
CA GLY A 23 9.02 -3.19 -6.70
C GLY A 23 9.42 -1.78 -6.20
N PRO A 24 8.48 -0.94 -5.74
CA PRO A 24 8.79 0.42 -5.35
C PRO A 24 9.41 0.58 -3.96
N ALA A 25 9.52 -0.48 -3.14
CA ALA A 25 10.01 -0.38 -1.76
C ALA A 25 11.49 0.04 -1.64
N TRP A 26 12.29 -0.16 -2.69
CA TRP A 26 13.73 0.11 -2.67
C TRP A 26 14.19 0.90 -3.90
N ALA A 27 15.08 1.87 -3.68
CA ALA A 27 15.75 2.63 -4.74
C ALA A 27 17.24 2.32 -4.74
N ASP A 28 17.78 1.86 -5.88
CA ASP A 28 19.20 1.49 -6.01
C ASP A 28 20.15 2.69 -6.09
N LYS A 29 19.59 3.89 -6.28
CA LYS A 29 20.28 5.17 -6.36
C LYS A 29 19.40 6.29 -5.83
N ASP A 30 19.99 7.46 -5.62
CA ASP A 30 19.23 8.66 -5.31
C ASP A 30 18.30 9.04 -6.47
N LEU A 31 17.08 9.41 -6.11
CA LEU A 31 16.03 10.00 -6.95
C LEU A 31 15.76 11.44 -6.46
N PRO A 32 15.04 12.28 -7.22
CA PRO A 32 14.88 13.70 -6.90
C PRO A 32 14.38 14.02 -5.48
N ILE A 33 13.57 13.12 -4.89
CA ILE A 33 13.01 13.29 -3.54
C ILE A 33 13.16 12.03 -2.67
N ILE A 34 13.94 11.03 -3.11
CA ILE A 34 14.08 9.74 -2.42
C ILE A 34 15.56 9.37 -2.42
N PRO A 35 16.19 9.18 -1.25
CA PRO A 35 17.57 8.71 -1.19
C PRO A 35 17.67 7.24 -1.62
N LYS A 36 18.89 6.79 -1.98
CA LYS A 36 19.19 5.37 -2.14
C LYS A 36 18.80 4.59 -0.87
N GLY A 37 18.13 3.46 -1.07
CA GLY A 37 17.64 2.60 0.02
C GLY A 37 16.11 2.52 0.07
N GLY A 38 15.56 2.41 1.27
CA GLY A 38 14.11 2.31 1.48
C GLY A 38 13.38 3.58 1.05
N THR A 39 12.36 3.43 0.19
CA THR A 39 11.68 4.58 -0.42
C THR A 39 10.55 5.16 0.42
N GLY A 40 10.04 4.39 1.39
CA GLY A 40 8.83 4.74 2.14
C GLY A 40 7.55 4.74 1.28
N PHE A 41 7.56 4.05 0.14
CA PHE A 41 6.38 3.93 -0.72
C PHE A 41 5.17 3.40 0.06
N GLY A 42 4.00 4.01 -0.18
CA GLY A 42 2.75 3.65 0.50
C GLY A 42 2.48 4.39 1.81
N VAL A 43 3.49 4.92 2.52
CA VAL A 43 3.28 5.59 3.83
C VAL A 43 2.35 6.79 3.71
N ARG A 44 2.63 7.72 2.78
CA ARG A 44 1.78 8.91 2.57
C ARG A 44 0.37 8.53 2.12
N LEU A 45 0.24 7.49 1.29
CA LEU A 45 -1.05 7.00 0.80
C LEU A 45 -1.92 6.48 1.94
N LEU A 46 -1.37 5.61 2.79
CA LEU A 46 -2.10 5.02 3.91
C LEU A 46 -2.38 6.04 5.02
N ALA A 47 -1.43 6.96 5.28
CA ALA A 47 -1.65 8.05 6.22
C ALA A 47 -2.81 8.94 5.77
N GLU A 48 -2.83 9.34 4.50
CA GLU A 48 -3.91 10.16 3.94
C GLU A 48 -5.27 9.43 4.00
N LEU A 49 -5.29 8.14 3.64
CA LEU A 49 -6.47 7.30 3.74
C LEU A 49 -7.03 7.25 5.17
N ALA A 50 -6.17 7.04 6.16
CA ALA A 50 -6.57 7.00 7.57
C ALA A 50 -7.06 8.37 8.07
N MET A 51 -6.36 9.46 7.71
CA MET A 51 -6.73 10.82 8.13
C MET A 51 -8.06 11.28 7.54
N ARG A 52 -8.37 10.88 6.31
CA ARG A 52 -9.56 11.33 5.57
C ARG A 52 -10.65 10.26 5.47
N TRP A 53 -10.52 9.18 6.23
CA TRP A 53 -11.40 8.01 6.13
C TRP A 53 -12.89 8.37 6.21
N THR A 54 -13.27 9.31 7.07
CA THR A 54 -14.66 9.75 7.27
C THR A 54 -15.20 10.68 6.17
N GLU A 55 -14.31 11.37 5.44
CA GLU A 55 -14.67 12.26 4.33
C GLU A 55 -14.81 11.50 3.02
N LEU A 56 -14.02 10.43 2.89
CA LEU A 56 -14.08 9.51 1.77
C LEU A 56 -15.39 8.73 1.92
N LYS A 57 -16.39 9.07 1.11
CA LYS A 57 -17.64 8.31 0.98
C LYS A 57 -17.36 6.96 0.30
N ILE A 58 -16.62 6.10 0.99
CA ILE A 58 -16.34 4.74 0.55
C ILE A 58 -17.59 3.93 0.91
N GLU A 59 -18.47 3.77 -0.08
CA GLU A 59 -19.60 2.84 -0.02
C GLU A 59 -19.14 1.39 -0.04
#